data_AF-A0A9P4NJ46-F1
#
_entry.id   AF-A0A9P4NJ46-F1
#
_cell.length_a   1.000
_cell.length_b   1.000
_cell.length_c   1.000
_cell.angle_alpha   90.00
_cell.angle_beta   90.00
_cell.angle_gamma   90.00
#
_symmetry.space_group_name_H-M   'P 1'
#
loop_
_entity.id
_entity.type
_entity.pdbx_description
1 polymer ?
#
loop_
_entity_poly.entity_id
_entity_poly.type
_entity_poly.pdbx_seq_one_letter_code
_entity_poly.pdbx_strand_id
1 'polypeptide(L)'
;MASLLNGSEYLPTCKTHQLPALKSVACTAQLECGYPCGQLLKWKEHGFPLCADHEDFPKECYFFKIPTEIRCRIYEFLLPDKSIPARVGDSFTGLRADYSQSTTRFLGTCHQIHNEAVDTLYNKSTFAIAISNSSNQMCNNHVTTHNHQPPPFSGVPGQHALQDYQMQLMLLEQQNKKRLLMARSNNMPLPPLPLGPAPVAQSTLNCAADAQSEDEYTGAFGSIWLPTLAKQYFDMIRSFEINIELPPKTSSAIFPRHFNQVATAQQAQPNEEQLQNYIYEICDQLHQVMGRLELIKPSILHLNVKIVIEAFQTLDEALAAAQILLKPFKRLRNVANAEVHVSWKTSDIPHNFRWVHISTRDETIATPTSFFGYLRRWQMDLSSAGPLVEPSPTTASYWIFRNTVKEFMSERFAAMYTGLEMDRLIRAGRVAREADDLVGLHDVIAEFKNKWSKVTDEQRRLEDRVACSLDFIGGMMGYGGSEWPTPARNGEGSSKGKEKVKVEEEG
;
A
#
# COMPACT_ATOMS: atom_id res chain seq x y z
N MET A 1 -1.19 41.06 -16.76
CA MET A 1 -1.84 40.01 -17.58
C MET A 1 -0.83 38.94 -18.00
N ALA A 2 -0.27 38.21 -17.03
CA ALA A 2 0.53 37.01 -17.24
C ALA A 2 0.80 36.42 -15.85
N SER A 3 0.12 35.31 -15.49
CA SER A 3 0.49 34.36 -14.41
C SER A 3 -0.74 33.59 -13.87
N LEU A 4 -1.36 32.71 -14.67
CA LEU A 4 -2.30 31.67 -14.18
C LEU A 4 -2.31 30.47 -15.16
N LEU A 5 -1.19 29.75 -15.26
CA LEU A 5 -1.13 28.44 -15.91
C LEU A 5 -0.28 27.52 -15.02
N ASN A 6 -0.89 27.01 -13.96
CA ASN A 6 -0.44 25.82 -13.23
C ASN A 6 -1.71 25.09 -12.79
N GLY A 7 -2.41 24.54 -13.79
CA GLY A 7 -3.65 23.80 -13.60
C GLY A 7 -3.41 22.32 -13.82
N SER A 8 -3.26 21.60 -12.72
CA SER A 8 -3.29 20.14 -12.52
C SER A 8 -4.17 19.32 -13.49
N GLU A 9 -3.58 18.80 -14.57
CA GLU A 9 -4.18 17.87 -15.56
C GLU A 9 -4.19 16.42 -15.04
N TYR A 10 -4.94 16.12 -13.97
CA TYR A 10 -4.86 14.79 -13.34
C TYR A 10 -6.15 13.97 -13.42
N LEU A 11 -5.95 12.66 -13.63
CA LEU A 11 -6.91 11.56 -13.47
C LEU A 11 -7.70 11.71 -12.16
N PRO A 12 -8.99 11.28 -12.10
CA PRO A 12 -9.79 11.39 -10.91
C PRO A 12 -9.05 10.73 -9.75
N THR A 13 -8.86 11.52 -8.71
CA THR A 13 -7.64 11.55 -7.93
C THR A 13 -7.56 10.49 -6.84
N CYS A 14 -6.32 10.09 -6.50
CA CYS A 14 -5.98 9.30 -5.32
C CYS A 14 -6.49 9.94 -4.01
N LYS A 15 -6.58 9.13 -2.94
CA LYS A 15 -7.00 9.55 -1.59
C LYS A 15 -6.24 10.77 -1.04
N THR A 16 -5.05 11.06 -1.56
CA THR A 16 -4.19 12.17 -1.14
C THR A 16 -4.65 13.55 -1.63
N HIS A 17 -5.56 13.64 -2.60
CA HIS A 17 -6.19 14.91 -3.01
C HIS A 17 -7.58 15.14 -2.38
N GLN A 18 -7.98 14.27 -1.45
CA GLN A 18 -9.15 14.49 -0.60
C GLN A 18 -8.76 15.44 0.54
N LEU A 19 -8.40 16.69 0.22
CA LEU A 19 -8.41 17.74 1.25
C LEU A 19 -9.88 18.04 1.55
N PRO A 20 -10.37 17.82 2.79
CA PRO A 20 -11.74 18.09 3.19
C PRO A 20 -11.94 19.59 3.40
N ALA A 21 -11.64 20.41 2.39
CA ALA A 21 -12.29 21.70 2.27
C ALA A 21 -13.65 21.38 1.66
N LEU A 22 -14.70 21.41 2.48
CA LEU A 22 -16.09 21.41 2.03
C LEU A 22 -16.25 22.52 0.97
N LYS A 23 -16.10 22.18 -0.31
CA LYS A 23 -16.35 23.12 -1.39
C LYS A 23 -17.84 23.41 -1.35
N SER A 24 -18.21 24.67 -1.24
CA SER A 24 -19.58 25.11 -1.44
C SER A 24 -19.76 25.51 -2.90
N VAL A 25 -20.91 25.18 -3.49
CA VAL A 25 -21.30 25.62 -4.83
C VAL A 25 -22.67 26.25 -4.75
N ALA A 26 -22.94 27.24 -5.59
CA ALA A 26 -24.26 27.86 -5.68
C ALA A 26 -25.18 27.03 -6.59
N CYS A 27 -26.45 26.93 -6.23
CA CYS A 27 -27.47 26.31 -7.06
C CYS A 27 -27.62 27.06 -8.39
N THR A 28 -27.65 26.31 -9.48
CA THR A 28 -27.68 26.82 -10.86
C THR A 28 -29.01 26.57 -11.57
N ALA A 29 -30.05 26.22 -10.82
CA ALA A 29 -31.43 26.15 -11.33
C ALA A 29 -31.90 27.55 -11.71
N GLN A 30 -32.59 27.67 -12.83
CA GLN A 30 -33.09 28.95 -13.33
C GLN A 30 -34.49 29.18 -12.77
N LEU A 31 -34.66 30.24 -11.99
CA LEU A 31 -35.97 30.64 -11.45
C LEU A 31 -36.83 31.25 -12.55
N GLU A 32 -38.15 31.37 -12.32
CA GLU A 32 -39.09 32.00 -13.26
C GLU A 32 -38.70 33.44 -13.64
N CYS A 33 -37.97 34.14 -12.76
CA CYS A 33 -37.43 35.47 -13.01
C CYS A 33 -36.18 35.50 -13.91
N GLY A 34 -35.70 34.35 -14.39
CA GLY A 34 -34.54 34.20 -15.26
C GLY A 34 -33.18 34.16 -14.54
N TYR A 35 -33.15 34.42 -13.23
CA TYR A 35 -31.93 34.39 -12.40
C TYR A 35 -31.66 32.99 -11.82
N PRO A 36 -30.39 32.62 -11.57
CA PRO A 36 -30.06 31.37 -10.89
C PRO A 36 -30.51 31.42 -9.43
N CYS A 37 -30.96 30.28 -8.89
CA CYS A 37 -31.37 30.13 -7.50
C CYS A 37 -30.30 30.62 -6.51
N GLY A 38 -29.02 30.33 -6.76
CA GLY A 38 -27.91 30.89 -5.99
C GLY A 38 -27.71 30.31 -4.59
N GLN A 39 -28.62 29.45 -4.12
CA GLN A 39 -28.53 28.81 -2.80
C GLN A 39 -27.22 28.03 -2.66
N LEU A 40 -26.46 28.29 -1.60
CA LEU A 40 -25.21 27.59 -1.33
C LEU A 40 -25.51 26.15 -0.88
N LEU A 41 -24.96 25.18 -1.61
CA LEU A 41 -25.01 23.76 -1.27
C LEU A 41 -23.59 23.21 -1.05
N LYS A 42 -23.51 22.16 -0.25
CA LYS A 42 -22.31 21.33 -0.14
C LYS A 42 -22.06 20.67 -1.49
N TRP A 43 -20.87 20.86 -2.06
CA TRP A 43 -20.46 20.19 -3.28
C TRP A 43 -20.55 18.68 -3.08
N LYS A 44 -21.38 18.03 -3.91
CA LYS A 44 -21.40 16.58 -4.06
C LYS A 44 -20.57 16.24 -5.29
N GLU A 45 -19.64 15.30 -5.15
CA GLU A 45 -18.92 14.78 -6.31
C GLU A 45 -19.93 14.17 -7.30
N HIS A 46 -19.78 14.53 -8.58
CA HIS A 46 -20.57 14.01 -9.71
C HIS A 46 -22.04 14.51 -9.85
N GLY A 47 -22.46 15.59 -9.16
CA GLY A 47 -23.81 16.17 -9.33
C GLY A 47 -23.86 17.45 -10.17
N PHE A 48 -25.03 17.75 -10.76
CA PHE A 48 -25.33 19.14 -11.13
C PHE A 48 -25.44 19.96 -9.83
N PRO A 49 -24.96 21.21 -9.81
CA PRO A 49 -25.09 22.06 -8.64
C PRO A 49 -26.54 22.56 -8.53
N LEU A 50 -27.39 21.72 -7.93
CA LEU A 50 -28.81 21.92 -7.68
C LEU A 50 -29.08 21.70 -6.18
N CYS A 51 -29.88 22.57 -5.56
CA CYS A 51 -30.31 22.40 -4.17
C CYS A 51 -31.49 21.40 -4.10
N ALA A 52 -31.88 20.99 -2.89
CA ALA A 52 -32.98 20.04 -2.68
C ALA A 52 -34.31 20.52 -3.30
N ASP A 53 -34.56 21.83 -3.29
CA ASP A 53 -35.77 22.43 -3.87
C ASP A 53 -35.78 22.39 -5.42
N HIS A 54 -34.63 22.09 -6.04
CA HIS A 54 -34.44 22.06 -7.48
C HIS A 54 -33.82 20.73 -7.95
N GLU A 55 -33.95 19.65 -7.18
CA GLU A 55 -33.41 18.33 -7.55
C GLU A 55 -34.03 17.81 -8.86
N ASP A 56 -35.31 18.09 -9.07
CA ASP A 56 -36.06 17.72 -10.29
C ASP A 56 -35.93 18.76 -11.43
N PHE A 57 -35.14 19.82 -11.26
CA PHE A 57 -35.00 20.84 -12.28
C PHE A 57 -34.36 20.24 -13.55
N PRO A 58 -35.06 20.20 -14.70
CA PRO A 58 -34.58 19.52 -15.89
C PRO A 58 -33.43 20.30 -16.51
N LYS A 59 -32.19 19.96 -16.13
CA LYS A 59 -31.01 20.38 -16.87
C LYS A 59 -30.81 19.44 -18.05
N GLU A 60 -31.28 19.87 -19.23
CA GLU A 60 -30.96 19.18 -20.47
C GLU A 60 -29.46 19.33 -20.76
N CYS A 61 -28.70 18.27 -20.50
CA CYS A 61 -27.36 18.14 -21.06
C CYS A 61 -27.50 17.67 -22.51
N TYR A 62 -27.31 18.57 -23.49
CA TYR A 62 -27.39 18.22 -24.91
C TYR A 62 -26.45 17.09 -25.31
N PHE A 63 -25.35 16.91 -24.57
CA PHE A 63 -24.45 15.77 -24.74
C PHE A 63 -25.17 14.43 -24.53
N PHE A 64 -26.15 14.35 -23.62
CA PHE A 64 -26.93 13.13 -23.40
C PHE A 64 -28.02 12.87 -24.46
N LYS A 65 -28.28 13.83 -25.37
CA LYS A 65 -29.12 13.58 -26.56
C LYS A 65 -28.37 12.77 -27.63
N ILE A 66 -27.04 12.72 -27.55
CA ILE A 66 -26.19 11.89 -28.41
C ILE A 66 -26.30 10.43 -27.92
N PRO A 67 -26.43 9.41 -28.79
CA PRO A 67 -26.42 8.00 -28.36
C PRO A 67 -25.19 7.62 -27.53
N THR A 68 -25.35 6.71 -26.57
CA THR A 68 -24.29 6.30 -25.62
C THR A 68 -23.04 5.81 -26.33
N GLU A 69 -23.17 5.10 -27.44
CA GLU A 69 -22.06 4.57 -28.24
C GLU A 69 -21.16 5.68 -28.79
N ILE A 70 -21.78 6.79 -29.23
CA ILE A 70 -21.06 7.96 -29.73
C ILE A 70 -20.43 8.72 -28.57
N ARG A 71 -21.10 8.83 -27.41
CA ARG A 71 -20.50 9.40 -26.19
C ARG A 71 -19.26 8.62 -25.77
N CYS A 72 -19.32 7.28 -25.78
CA CYS A 72 -18.18 6.41 -25.49
C CYS A 72 -17.01 6.65 -26.45
N ARG A 73 -17.27 6.80 -27.76
CA ARG A 73 -16.23 7.19 -28.72
C ARG A 73 -15.65 8.57 -28.41
N ILE A 74 -16.48 9.53 -28.01
CA ILE A 74 -16.00 10.87 -27.59
C ILE A 74 -15.06 10.73 -26.39
N TYR A 75 -15.39 9.90 -25.39
CA TYR A 75 -14.50 9.66 -24.25
C TYR A 75 -13.16 9.07 -24.68
N GLU A 76 -13.13 8.16 -25.66
CA GLU A 76 -11.86 7.63 -26.21
C GLU A 76 -10.97 8.70 -26.84
N PHE A 77 -11.53 9.81 -27.34
CA PHE A 77 -10.76 10.97 -27.83
C PHE A 77 -10.28 11.91 -26.72
N LEU A 78 -10.86 11.81 -25.51
CA LEU A 78 -10.50 12.67 -24.38
C LEU A 78 -9.59 11.97 -23.37
N LEU A 79 -9.68 10.64 -23.28
CA LEU A 79 -8.94 9.82 -22.33
C LEU A 79 -7.56 9.40 -22.88
N PRO A 80 -6.65 8.94 -22.01
CA PRO A 80 -5.39 8.32 -22.41
C PRO A 80 -5.58 7.13 -23.35
N ASP A 81 -4.72 7.01 -24.37
CA ASP A 81 -4.59 5.81 -25.21
C ASP A 81 -3.20 5.13 -25.06
N LYS A 82 -2.25 5.82 -24.40
CA LYS A 82 -0.95 5.29 -24.00
C LYS A 82 -0.96 4.80 -22.56
N SER A 83 0.08 4.05 -22.22
CA SER A 83 0.37 3.63 -20.84
C SER A 83 0.44 4.84 -19.92
N ILE A 84 -0.41 4.84 -18.89
CA ILE A 84 -0.42 5.85 -17.84
C ILE A 84 0.79 5.56 -16.94
N PRO A 85 1.79 6.46 -16.87
CA PRO A 85 3.04 6.18 -16.19
C PRO A 85 2.85 6.12 -14.67
N ALA A 86 3.72 5.36 -14.01
CA ALA A 86 3.75 5.26 -12.56
C ALA A 86 4.17 6.60 -11.92
N ARG A 87 5.07 7.35 -12.59
CA ARG A 87 5.59 8.66 -12.16
C ARG A 87 5.45 9.69 -13.29
N VAL A 88 5.18 10.94 -12.92
CA VAL A 88 5.00 12.06 -13.87
C VAL A 88 6.30 12.42 -14.62
N GLY A 89 7.47 11.97 -14.14
CA GLY A 89 8.77 12.26 -14.74
C GLY A 89 9.30 11.26 -15.76
N ASP A 90 8.72 10.06 -15.87
CA ASP A 90 9.36 8.95 -16.59
C ASP A 90 9.26 9.10 -18.12
N SER A 91 8.39 9.98 -18.64
CA SER A 91 8.37 10.44 -20.03
C SER A 91 7.44 11.65 -20.17
N PHE A 92 7.95 12.80 -20.62
CA PHE A 92 7.16 14.02 -20.90
C PHE A 92 6.29 13.88 -22.17
N THR A 93 6.10 12.67 -22.68
CA THR A 93 5.32 12.40 -23.87
C THR A 93 3.84 12.34 -23.48
N GLY A 94 3.00 13.16 -24.12
CA GLY A 94 1.56 13.18 -23.85
C GLY A 94 0.94 11.77 -23.83
N LEU A 95 -0.10 11.59 -23.02
CA LEU A 95 -0.78 10.29 -22.78
C LEU A 95 -1.62 9.80 -23.98
N ARG A 96 -1.52 10.49 -25.12
CA ARG A 96 -2.18 10.14 -26.36
C ARG A 96 -1.19 9.92 -27.51
N ALA A 97 -1.47 8.99 -28.41
CA ALA A 97 -0.66 8.65 -29.58
C ALA A 97 -0.53 9.80 -30.57
N ASP A 98 -1.60 10.58 -30.71
CA ASP A 98 -1.70 11.77 -31.54
C ASP A 98 -1.04 13.03 -30.92
N TYR A 99 -0.43 12.90 -29.74
CA TYR A 99 0.16 14.00 -28.94
C TYR A 99 -0.85 15.06 -28.48
N SER A 100 -2.14 14.81 -28.62
CA SER A 100 -3.17 15.71 -28.08
C SER A 100 -3.26 15.61 -26.55
N GLN A 101 -3.85 16.63 -25.93
CA GLN A 101 -4.04 16.66 -24.49
C GLN A 101 -5.13 15.67 -24.08
N SER A 102 -4.78 14.70 -23.23
CA SER A 102 -5.76 13.92 -22.50
C SER A 102 -6.32 14.75 -21.35
N THR A 103 -7.63 14.75 -21.14
CA THR A 103 -8.26 15.39 -19.99
C THR A 103 -9.20 14.42 -19.31
N THR A 104 -9.08 14.31 -17.99
CA THR A 104 -9.92 13.44 -17.15
C THR A 104 -10.83 14.25 -16.23
N ARG A 105 -10.73 15.58 -16.30
CA ARG A 105 -11.55 16.50 -15.49
C ARG A 105 -13.03 16.36 -15.77
N PHE A 106 -13.39 15.96 -16.99
CA PHE A 106 -14.78 15.73 -17.39
C PHE A 106 -15.43 14.58 -16.59
N LEU A 107 -14.65 13.66 -16.00
CA LEU A 107 -15.18 12.61 -15.12
C LEU A 107 -15.80 13.17 -13.83
N GLY A 108 -15.49 14.42 -13.46
CA GLY A 108 -16.05 15.11 -12.30
C GLY A 108 -17.31 15.93 -12.59
N THR A 109 -17.80 16.00 -13.83
CA THR A 109 -18.89 16.93 -14.19
C THR A 109 -20.29 16.41 -13.91
N CYS A 110 -20.53 15.10 -14.04
CA CYS A 110 -21.84 14.46 -13.81
C CYS A 110 -21.67 12.94 -13.62
N HIS A 111 -22.54 12.32 -12.82
CA HIS A 111 -22.56 10.88 -12.55
C HIS A 111 -22.69 10.04 -13.82
N GLN A 112 -23.53 10.45 -14.77
CA GLN A 112 -23.70 9.70 -16.01
C GLN A 112 -22.42 9.70 -16.85
N ILE A 113 -21.77 10.86 -17.00
CA ILE A 113 -20.47 10.97 -17.69
C ILE A 113 -19.41 10.15 -16.97
N HIS A 114 -19.37 10.24 -15.64
CA HIS A 114 -18.45 9.45 -14.83
C HIS A 114 -18.64 7.96 -15.12
N ASN A 115 -19.84 7.43 -14.92
CA ASN A 115 -20.13 6.01 -15.03
C ASN A 115 -19.84 5.46 -16.44
N GLU A 116 -20.16 6.20 -17.50
CA GLU A 116 -19.89 5.76 -18.87
C GLU A 116 -18.39 5.79 -19.23
N ALA A 117 -17.67 6.79 -18.73
CA ALA A 117 -16.28 7.01 -19.12
C ALA A 117 -15.27 6.30 -18.22
N VAL A 118 -15.59 5.96 -16.96
CA VAL A 118 -14.68 5.20 -16.08
C VAL A 118 -14.41 3.80 -16.61
N ASP A 119 -15.41 3.14 -17.21
CA ASP A 119 -15.22 1.86 -17.89
C ASP A 119 -14.22 2.02 -19.02
N THR A 120 -14.36 3.06 -19.85
CA THR A 120 -13.43 3.33 -20.95
C THR A 120 -12.01 3.58 -20.42
N LEU A 121 -11.87 4.40 -19.37
CA LEU A 121 -10.58 4.75 -18.80
C LEU A 121 -9.88 3.51 -18.20
N TYR A 122 -10.50 2.84 -17.23
CA TYR A 122 -9.82 1.78 -16.47
C TYR A 122 -9.73 0.46 -17.25
N ASN A 123 -10.75 0.12 -18.04
CA ASN A 123 -10.77 -1.15 -18.76
C ASN A 123 -9.84 -1.15 -19.99
N LYS A 124 -9.69 0.01 -20.67
CA LYS A 124 -8.90 0.11 -21.91
C LYS A 124 -7.49 0.65 -21.71
N SER A 125 -7.28 1.56 -20.75
CA SER A 125 -5.94 2.14 -20.55
C SER A 125 -5.03 1.16 -19.83
N THR A 126 -3.75 1.19 -20.19
CA THR A 126 -2.71 0.48 -19.46
C THR A 126 -2.21 1.33 -18.31
N PHE A 127 -2.09 0.76 -17.11
CA PHE A 127 -1.55 1.44 -15.95
C PHE A 127 -0.19 0.88 -15.56
N ALA A 128 0.80 1.76 -15.45
CA ALA A 128 2.14 1.38 -15.03
C ALA A 128 2.28 1.35 -13.50
N ILE A 129 2.95 0.32 -13.00
CA ILE A 129 3.38 0.16 -11.62
C ILE A 129 4.92 0.09 -11.65
N ALA A 130 5.57 1.07 -11.03
CA ALA A 130 7.02 1.09 -10.88
C ALA A 130 7.42 0.40 -9.58
N ILE A 131 8.35 -0.53 -9.68
CA ILE A 131 8.90 -1.29 -8.57
C ILE A 131 10.32 -0.79 -8.30
N SER A 132 10.54 -0.33 -7.07
CA SER A 132 11.86 0.09 -6.58
C SER A 132 12.19 -0.63 -5.28
N ASN A 133 13.44 -0.52 -4.80
CA ASN A 133 13.89 -1.16 -3.56
C ASN A 133 13.02 -0.88 -2.32
N SER A 134 12.45 0.31 -2.26
CA SER A 134 11.78 0.83 -1.07
C SER A 134 10.28 0.96 -1.27
N SER A 135 9.80 1.08 -2.50
CA SER A 135 8.39 1.37 -2.75
C SER A 135 7.87 0.85 -4.08
N ASN A 136 6.59 0.49 -4.05
CA ASN A 136 5.75 0.28 -5.22
C ASN A 136 5.01 1.57 -5.50
N GLN A 137 5.09 2.07 -6.73
CA GLN A 137 4.51 3.34 -7.11
C GLN A 137 3.54 3.17 -8.27
N MET A 138 2.41 3.86 -8.18
CA MET A 138 1.37 3.88 -9.21
C MET A 138 0.66 5.23 -9.14
N CYS A 139 0.35 5.82 -10.30
CA CYS A 139 -0.39 7.08 -10.41
C CYS A 139 0.23 8.23 -9.60
N ASN A 140 1.56 8.38 -9.66
CA ASN A 140 2.32 9.44 -9.02
C ASN A 140 2.23 9.48 -7.48
N ASN A 141 1.80 8.40 -6.83
CA ASN A 141 1.84 8.35 -5.37
C ASN A 141 3.20 7.84 -4.92
N HIS A 142 3.94 8.70 -4.24
CA HIS A 142 5.08 8.27 -3.46
C HIS A 142 4.56 7.75 -2.12
N VAL A 143 4.17 6.47 -2.06
CA VAL A 143 4.02 5.83 -0.74
C VAL A 143 5.44 5.65 -0.20
N THR A 144 5.95 6.66 0.51
CA THR A 144 7.05 6.42 1.45
C THR A 144 6.53 5.42 2.46
N THR A 145 6.90 4.15 2.32
CA THR A 145 6.87 3.13 3.36
C THR A 145 7.92 3.46 4.44
N HIS A 146 7.92 4.70 4.93
CA HIS A 146 8.53 4.96 6.22
C HIS A 146 7.53 4.50 7.27
N ASN A 147 8.03 3.61 8.13
CA ASN A 147 7.48 3.28 9.43
C ASN A 147 6.69 4.47 10.02
N HIS A 148 5.58 4.16 10.69
CA HIS A 148 4.93 5.05 11.63
C HIS A 148 5.90 5.43 12.76
N GLN A 149 6.82 6.33 12.49
CA GLN A 149 7.66 7.00 13.45
C GLN A 149 7.62 8.49 13.07
N PRO A 150 7.01 9.35 13.90
CA PRO A 150 6.89 10.75 13.59
C PRO A 150 8.31 11.34 13.45
N PRO A 151 8.57 12.17 12.42
CA PRO A 151 9.86 12.83 12.27
C PRO A 151 10.14 13.72 13.49
N PRO A 152 11.40 13.80 13.95
CA PRO A 152 11.77 14.75 14.98
C PRO A 152 11.65 16.17 14.39
N PHE A 153 10.71 16.92 14.97
CA PHE A 153 10.61 18.38 15.03
C PHE A 153 11.50 19.20 14.08
N SER A 154 10.86 19.86 13.12
CA SER A 154 11.10 21.29 12.86
C SER A 154 9.96 21.89 12.04
N GLY A 155 9.14 22.73 12.68
CA GLY A 155 8.18 23.65 12.04
C GLY A 155 6.75 23.11 11.82
N VAL A 156 5.92 23.08 12.85
CA VAL A 156 4.51 22.65 12.82
C VAL A 156 3.56 23.86 12.70
N PRO A 157 2.77 24.01 11.62
CA PRO A 157 1.53 24.81 11.59
C PRO A 157 0.29 23.92 11.83
N GLY A 158 0.40 22.95 12.75
CA GLY A 158 -0.63 21.94 13.07
C GLY A 158 -1.04 21.85 14.55
N GLN A 159 -0.42 22.64 15.44
CA GLN A 159 -0.84 22.70 16.85
C GLN A 159 -2.10 23.56 17.07
N HIS A 160 -2.43 24.47 16.15
CA HIS A 160 -3.62 25.31 16.27
C HIS A 160 -4.93 24.51 16.18
N ALA A 161 -5.02 23.50 15.29
CA ALA A 161 -6.28 22.78 15.08
C ALA A 161 -6.75 21.98 16.31
N LEU A 162 -5.81 21.40 17.07
CA LEU A 162 -6.13 20.62 18.26
C LEU A 162 -6.42 21.54 19.46
N GLN A 163 -5.75 22.69 19.52
CA GLN A 163 -6.01 23.73 20.52
C GLN A 163 -7.36 24.42 20.29
N ASP A 164 -7.72 24.68 19.04
CA ASP A 164 -9.02 25.24 18.64
C ASP A 164 -10.16 24.25 18.90
N TYR A 165 -9.95 22.95 18.64
CA TYR A 165 -10.94 21.92 18.96
C TYR A 165 -11.18 21.79 20.47
N GLN A 166 -10.11 21.82 21.28
CA GLN A 166 -10.23 21.81 22.74
C GLN A 166 -10.92 23.09 23.28
N MET A 167 -10.63 24.24 22.68
CA MET A 167 -11.31 25.50 23.01
C MET A 167 -12.80 25.45 22.63
N GLN A 168 -13.16 24.85 21.49
CA GLN A 168 -14.54 24.74 21.03
C GLN A 168 -15.37 23.84 21.96
N LEU A 169 -14.80 22.73 22.44
CA LEU A 169 -15.42 21.87 23.46
C LEU A 169 -15.65 22.62 24.77
N MET A 170 -14.66 23.37 25.24
CA MET A 170 -14.76 24.15 26.47
C MET A 170 -15.85 25.25 26.37
N LEU A 171 -15.95 25.93 25.23
CA LEU A 171 -16.99 26.93 24.99
C LEU A 171 -18.40 26.32 24.92
N LEU A 172 -18.52 25.13 24.33
CA LEU A 172 -19.78 24.39 24.26
C LEU A 172 -20.23 23.97 25.67
N GLU A 173 -19.30 23.52 26.50
CA GLU A 173 -19.55 23.14 27.88
C GLU A 173 -19.97 24.33 28.74
N GLN A 174 -19.34 25.51 28.55
CA GLN A 174 -19.76 26.76 29.19
C GLN A 174 -21.17 27.20 28.75
N GLN A 175 -21.52 27.08 27.47
CA GLN A 175 -22.87 27.41 26.99
C GLN A 175 -23.93 26.46 27.56
N ASN A 176 -23.64 25.16 27.63
CA ASN A 176 -24.53 24.18 28.24
C ASN A 176 -24.71 24.44 29.74
N LYS A 177 -23.63 24.77 30.45
CA LYS A 177 -23.69 25.15 31.87
C LYS A 177 -24.53 26.41 32.09
N LYS A 178 -24.44 27.40 31.20
CA LYS A 178 -25.25 28.63 31.26
C LYS A 178 -26.74 28.34 31.00
N ARG A 179 -27.07 27.49 30.02
CA ARG A 179 -28.46 27.05 29.78
C ARG A 179 -29.03 26.30 30.98
N LEU A 180 -28.24 25.41 31.58
CA LEU A 180 -28.66 24.64 32.75
C LEU A 180 -28.90 25.53 33.98
N LEU A 181 -28.06 26.54 34.20
CA LEU A 181 -28.23 27.52 35.28
C LEU A 181 -29.45 28.42 35.06
N MET A 182 -29.73 28.85 33.82
CA MET A 182 -30.95 29.59 33.50
C MET A 182 -32.21 28.73 33.65
N ALA A 183 -32.13 27.44 33.30
CA ALA A 183 -33.23 26.48 33.51
C ALA A 183 -33.46 26.17 35.00
N ARG A 184 -32.44 26.35 35.86
CA ARG A 184 -32.57 26.21 37.32
C ARG A 184 -32.99 27.51 38.02
N SER A 185 -32.62 28.69 37.49
CA SER A 185 -32.98 29.98 38.11
C SER A 185 -34.39 30.44 37.76
N ASN A 186 -34.88 30.09 36.56
CA ASN A 186 -36.24 30.34 36.14
C ASN A 186 -37.01 29.03 36.22
N ASN A 187 -37.88 28.91 37.23
CA ASN A 187 -38.77 27.77 37.47
C ASN A 187 -39.85 27.65 36.35
N MET A 188 -39.41 27.52 35.10
CA MET A 188 -40.22 27.44 33.88
C MET A 188 -40.17 26.02 33.30
N PRO A 189 -41.33 25.40 32.96
CA PRO A 189 -41.36 24.06 32.39
C PRO A 189 -40.78 24.02 30.96
N LEU A 190 -40.10 22.93 30.61
CA LEU A 190 -39.62 22.65 29.26
C LEU A 190 -40.79 22.60 28.25
N PRO A 191 -40.69 23.22 27.05
CA PRO A 191 -41.72 23.12 26.02
C PRO A 191 -41.74 21.75 25.32
N PRO A 192 -42.90 21.32 24.77
CA PRO A 192 -43.12 19.97 24.26
C PRO A 192 -42.55 19.75 22.85
N LEU A 193 -42.09 18.51 22.61
CA LEU A 193 -41.72 17.99 21.30
C LEU A 193 -42.96 17.88 20.38
N PRO A 194 -42.90 18.29 19.09
CA PRO A 194 -43.95 17.99 18.12
C PRO A 194 -43.78 16.56 17.58
N LEU A 195 -44.88 15.79 17.64
CA LEU A 195 -45.08 14.47 17.04
C LEU A 195 -45.72 14.61 15.64
N GLY A 196 -45.20 13.87 14.66
CA GLY A 196 -45.89 13.40 13.45
C GLY A 196 -45.03 13.40 12.17
N PRO A 197 -45.35 12.61 11.12
CA PRO A 197 -45.92 11.26 11.04
C PRO A 197 -44.92 10.21 10.47
N ALA A 198 -45.33 8.94 10.46
CA ALA A 198 -44.52 7.75 10.18
C ALA A 198 -43.79 7.71 8.82
N PRO A 199 -42.57 7.13 8.74
CA PRO A 199 -41.86 6.93 7.48
C PRO A 199 -42.38 5.69 6.75
N VAL A 200 -42.90 5.92 5.55
CA VAL A 200 -42.97 4.94 4.48
C VAL A 200 -41.53 4.58 4.08
N ALA A 201 -41.28 3.29 3.87
CA ALA A 201 -40.01 2.70 3.52
C ALA A 201 -39.20 3.53 2.51
N GLN A 202 -38.09 4.11 2.98
CA GLN A 202 -37.02 4.63 2.14
C GLN A 202 -35.74 3.86 2.48
N SER A 203 -35.30 3.10 1.49
CA SER A 203 -34.06 2.36 1.43
C SER A 203 -32.89 3.30 1.69
N THR A 204 -32.33 3.25 2.90
CA THR A 204 -31.07 3.89 3.24
C THR A 204 -29.93 3.10 2.58
N LEU A 205 -29.38 3.66 1.50
CA LEU A 205 -28.03 3.34 1.06
C LEU A 205 -27.04 3.85 2.12
N ASN A 206 -26.69 2.96 3.04
CA ASN A 206 -25.52 3.10 3.90
C ASN A 206 -24.27 3.08 3.02
N CYS A 207 -23.61 4.23 2.87
CA CYS A 207 -22.27 4.36 2.31
C CYS A 207 -21.38 5.10 3.31
N ALA A 208 -21.18 4.52 4.50
CA ALA A 208 -20.22 4.99 5.49
C ALA A 208 -20.03 3.93 6.60
N ALA A 209 -19.66 2.71 6.24
CA ALA A 209 -19.14 1.71 7.17
C ALA A 209 -18.55 0.53 6.37
N ASP A 210 -17.38 0.74 5.76
CA ASP A 210 -16.55 -0.35 5.20
C ASP A 210 -15.07 0.05 5.25
N ALA A 211 -14.63 0.47 6.44
CA ALA A 211 -13.22 0.74 6.73
C ALA A 211 -12.70 -0.05 7.94
N GLN A 212 -13.44 -1.07 8.41
CA GLN A 212 -13.02 -1.91 9.53
C GLN A 212 -13.42 -3.37 9.29
N SER A 213 -12.64 -4.08 8.46
CA SER A 213 -12.41 -5.54 8.55
C SER A 213 -11.33 -6.05 7.56
N GLU A 214 -10.30 -5.26 7.23
CA GLU A 214 -9.19 -5.74 6.36
C GLU A 214 -8.08 -6.51 7.12
N ASP A 215 -8.26 -6.83 8.39
CA ASP A 215 -7.23 -7.52 9.20
C ASP A 215 -7.20 -9.06 9.03
N GLU A 216 -8.12 -9.68 8.29
CA GLU A 216 -8.31 -11.15 8.33
C GLU A 216 -7.55 -11.95 7.24
N TYR A 217 -6.73 -11.32 6.39
CA TYR A 217 -6.04 -12.01 5.28
C TYR A 217 -4.50 -11.85 5.23
N THR A 218 -3.87 -11.43 6.32
CA THR A 218 -2.44 -11.04 6.35
C THR A 218 -1.48 -12.18 6.78
N GLY A 219 -1.99 -13.29 7.30
CA GLY A 219 -1.16 -14.33 7.93
C GLY A 219 -0.25 -15.12 6.99
N ALA A 220 -0.72 -15.50 5.80
CA ALA A 220 0.02 -16.41 4.90
C ALA A 220 0.73 -15.71 3.72
N PHE A 221 0.41 -14.44 3.43
CA PHE A 221 0.74 -13.80 2.15
C PHE A 221 1.64 -12.55 2.25
N GLY A 222 2.06 -12.17 3.45
CA GLY A 222 2.72 -10.89 3.68
C GLY A 222 1.77 -9.71 3.55
N SER A 223 2.29 -8.48 3.73
CA SER A 223 1.48 -7.26 3.54
C SER A 223 1.11 -7.10 2.07
N ILE A 224 -0.16 -7.31 1.71
CA ILE A 224 -0.64 -7.06 0.34
C ILE A 224 -0.40 -5.58 -0.02
N TRP A 225 0.09 -5.32 -1.24
CA TRP A 225 0.28 -3.93 -1.68
C TRP A 225 -1.09 -3.25 -1.86
N LEU A 226 -1.30 -2.15 -1.14
CA LEU A 226 -2.50 -1.34 -1.24
C LEU A 226 -2.30 -0.27 -2.32
N PRO A 227 -3.03 -0.34 -3.45
CA PRO A 227 -2.92 0.65 -4.49
C PRO A 227 -3.51 1.98 -4.04
N THR A 228 -3.14 3.02 -4.77
CA THR A 228 -3.44 4.42 -4.46
C THR A 228 -4.84 4.79 -4.94
N LEU A 229 -5.32 4.05 -5.93
CA LEU A 229 -6.68 4.04 -6.43
C LEU A 229 -7.58 3.29 -5.46
N ALA A 230 -8.84 3.75 -5.35
CA ALA A 230 -9.86 3.00 -4.62
C ALA A 230 -10.05 1.61 -5.23
N LYS A 231 -10.32 0.62 -4.38
CA LYS A 231 -10.49 -0.79 -4.78
C LYS A 231 -11.41 -0.95 -5.98
N GLN A 232 -12.56 -0.26 -5.99
CA GLN A 232 -13.53 -0.31 -7.08
C GLN A 232 -12.94 0.04 -8.45
N TYR A 233 -12.07 1.05 -8.53
CA TYR A 233 -11.46 1.47 -9.79
C TYR A 233 -10.27 0.60 -10.17
N PHE A 234 -9.47 0.19 -9.17
CA PHE A 234 -8.35 -0.70 -9.41
C PHE A 234 -8.82 -2.06 -9.96
N ASP A 235 -9.92 -2.60 -9.42
CA ASP A 235 -10.50 -3.87 -9.85
C ASP A 235 -11.11 -3.79 -11.27
N MET A 236 -11.27 -2.60 -11.84
CA MET A 236 -11.69 -2.39 -13.23
C MET A 236 -10.53 -2.47 -14.23
N ILE A 237 -9.28 -2.34 -13.76
CA ILE A 237 -8.10 -2.31 -14.63
C ILE A 237 -7.84 -3.70 -15.21
N ARG A 238 -7.66 -3.77 -16.54
CA ARG A 238 -7.34 -5.01 -17.25
C ARG A 238 -5.97 -5.04 -17.90
N SER A 239 -5.30 -3.89 -17.99
CA SER A 239 -4.02 -3.76 -18.66
C SER A 239 -3.01 -3.14 -17.69
N PHE A 240 -1.94 -3.87 -17.40
CA PHE A 240 -0.88 -3.46 -16.48
C PHE A 240 0.48 -3.45 -17.16
N GLU A 241 1.29 -2.48 -16.79
CA GLU A 241 2.70 -2.42 -17.12
C GLU A 241 3.52 -2.42 -15.82
N ILE A 242 4.40 -3.40 -15.62
CA ILE A 242 5.25 -3.49 -14.43
C ILE A 242 6.66 -3.09 -14.82
N ASN A 243 7.12 -1.96 -14.29
CA ASN A 243 8.44 -1.41 -14.58
C ASN A 243 9.39 -1.73 -13.41
N ILE A 244 10.44 -2.50 -13.70
CA ILE A 244 11.45 -2.94 -12.74
C ILE A 244 12.80 -2.38 -13.17
N GLU A 245 13.44 -1.62 -12.29
CA GLU A 245 14.72 -0.97 -12.57
C GLU A 245 15.81 -1.48 -11.62
N LEU A 246 16.87 -2.06 -12.20
CA LEU A 246 18.12 -2.41 -11.53
C LEU A 246 19.19 -1.37 -11.90
N PRO A 247 19.37 -0.31 -11.07
CA PRO A 247 20.31 0.77 -11.36
C PRO A 247 21.78 0.31 -11.39
N PRO A 248 22.70 1.10 -11.99
CA PRO A 248 24.09 0.71 -12.15
C PRO A 248 24.82 0.57 -10.80
N LYS A 249 25.81 -0.34 -10.75
CA LYS A 249 26.67 -0.59 -9.56
C LYS A 249 27.22 0.68 -8.91
N THR A 250 27.50 1.74 -9.68
CA THR A 250 28.08 2.99 -9.17
C THR A 250 27.06 3.97 -8.58
N SER A 251 25.77 3.68 -8.64
CA SER A 251 24.74 4.61 -8.16
C SER A 251 24.66 4.60 -6.64
N SER A 252 25.03 5.71 -6.01
CA SER A 252 24.81 5.97 -4.58
C SER A 252 23.33 5.92 -4.18
N ALA A 253 22.39 5.85 -5.13
CA ALA A 253 20.96 5.70 -4.89
C ALA A 253 20.51 4.26 -4.56
N ILE A 254 21.36 3.25 -4.77
CA ILE A 254 21.08 1.85 -4.37
C ILE A 254 21.01 1.71 -2.84
N PHE A 255 21.64 2.63 -2.10
CA PHE A 255 21.92 2.47 -0.68
C PHE A 255 21.19 3.52 0.16
N PRO A 256 20.20 3.12 0.99
CA PRO A 256 19.66 3.99 2.03
C PRO A 256 20.77 4.41 3.00
N ARG A 257 20.74 5.68 3.45
CA ARG A 257 21.74 6.32 4.33
C ARG A 257 22.01 5.62 5.68
N HIS A 258 21.27 4.57 6.03
CA HIS A 258 21.42 3.86 7.31
C HIS A 258 22.72 3.05 7.43
N PHE A 259 23.41 2.75 6.33
CA PHE A 259 24.70 2.04 6.37
C PHE A 259 25.94 2.97 6.40
N ASN A 260 25.76 4.29 6.39
CA ASN A 260 26.86 5.26 6.30
C ASN A 260 27.41 5.75 7.65
N GLN A 261 27.34 4.94 8.70
CA GLN A 261 28.22 5.13 9.84
C GLN A 261 29.33 4.08 9.75
N VAL A 262 30.49 4.51 9.22
CA VAL A 262 31.86 3.94 9.33
C VAL A 262 32.61 3.72 7.99
N ALA A 263 31.99 3.77 6.81
CA ALA A 263 32.77 3.68 5.56
C ALA A 263 33.43 5.02 5.18
N THR A 264 34.76 5.10 5.33
CA THR A 264 35.60 6.17 4.78
C THR A 264 35.41 6.29 3.26
N ALA A 265 35.38 7.53 2.77
CA ALA A 265 35.02 7.90 1.40
C ALA A 265 36.07 7.52 0.32
N GLN A 266 36.34 6.23 0.14
CA GLN A 266 37.10 5.69 -0.98
C GLN A 266 36.36 4.54 -1.65
N GLN A 267 35.74 4.84 -2.80
CA GLN A 267 35.48 3.94 -3.94
C GLN A 267 35.28 2.45 -3.60
N ALA A 268 34.21 2.09 -2.88
CA ALA A 268 33.76 0.71 -2.82
C ALA A 268 32.69 0.50 -3.90
N GLN A 269 33.05 -0.22 -4.97
CA GLN A 269 32.08 -0.87 -5.85
C GLN A 269 31.16 -1.72 -4.96
N PRO A 270 29.84 -1.78 -5.22
CA PRO A 270 28.98 -2.63 -4.43
C PRO A 270 29.37 -4.09 -4.67
N ASN A 271 29.54 -4.81 -3.57
CA ASN A 271 29.87 -6.23 -3.60
C ASN A 271 28.71 -6.99 -4.28
N GLU A 272 29.02 -8.07 -4.99
CA GLU A 272 28.05 -8.94 -5.68
C GLU A 272 26.87 -9.35 -4.77
N GLU A 273 27.17 -9.62 -3.50
CA GLU A 273 26.20 -9.92 -2.44
C GLU A 273 25.15 -8.80 -2.23
N GLN A 274 25.55 -7.53 -2.34
CA GLN A 274 24.64 -6.39 -2.16
C GLN A 274 23.64 -6.27 -3.31
N LEU A 275 24.11 -6.51 -4.54
CA LEU A 275 23.26 -6.52 -5.73
C LEU A 275 22.29 -7.71 -5.70
N GLN A 276 22.76 -8.86 -5.23
CA GLN A 276 21.91 -10.03 -5.05
C GLN A 276 20.83 -9.78 -3.98
N ASN A 277 21.18 -9.15 -2.85
CA ASN A 277 20.19 -8.73 -1.85
C ASN A 277 19.16 -7.77 -2.44
N TYR A 278 19.61 -6.80 -3.24
CA TYR A 278 18.73 -5.82 -3.89
C TYR A 278 17.69 -6.49 -4.80
N ILE A 279 18.08 -7.51 -5.56
CA ILE A 279 17.15 -8.31 -6.38
C ILE A 279 16.08 -8.97 -5.51
N TYR A 280 16.47 -9.58 -4.39
CA TYR A 280 15.52 -10.24 -3.50
C TYR A 280 14.59 -9.26 -2.77
N GLU A 281 15.05 -8.04 -2.48
CA GLU A 281 14.20 -6.95 -1.98
C GLU A 281 13.14 -6.55 -3.01
N ILE A 282 13.51 -6.44 -4.28
CA ILE A 282 12.54 -6.23 -5.35
C ILE A 282 11.58 -7.42 -5.44
N CYS A 283 12.02 -8.66 -5.27
CA CYS A 283 11.11 -9.81 -5.21
C CYS A 283 10.11 -9.68 -4.06
N ASP A 284 10.50 -9.22 -2.86
CA ASP A 284 9.56 -8.93 -1.77
C ASP A 284 8.48 -7.95 -2.22
N GLN A 285 8.85 -6.91 -2.96
CA GLN A 285 7.90 -5.91 -3.47
C GLN A 285 6.97 -6.49 -4.54
N LEU A 286 7.52 -7.28 -5.46
CA LEU A 286 6.77 -7.96 -6.51
C LEU A 286 5.76 -8.92 -5.91
N HIS A 287 6.13 -9.75 -4.94
CA HIS A 287 5.19 -10.67 -4.27
C HIS A 287 3.98 -9.94 -3.66
N GLN A 288 4.17 -8.74 -3.11
CA GLN A 288 3.07 -7.93 -2.57
C GLN A 288 2.14 -7.39 -3.67
N VAL A 289 2.72 -6.93 -4.79
CA VAL A 289 1.93 -6.47 -5.95
C VAL A 289 1.20 -7.66 -6.60
N MET A 290 1.86 -8.81 -6.75
CA MET A 290 1.24 -10.01 -7.31
C MET A 290 0.07 -10.47 -6.43
N GLY A 291 0.22 -10.44 -5.11
CA GLY A 291 -0.89 -10.73 -4.19
C GLY A 291 -2.09 -9.80 -4.38
N ARG A 292 -1.88 -8.53 -4.75
CA ARG A 292 -2.97 -7.61 -5.09
C ARG A 292 -3.58 -7.89 -6.47
N LEU A 293 -2.76 -8.17 -7.48
CA LEU A 293 -3.21 -8.46 -8.84
C LEU A 293 -3.98 -9.78 -8.92
N GLU A 294 -3.65 -10.75 -8.08
CA GLU A 294 -4.33 -12.04 -7.97
C GLU A 294 -5.81 -11.90 -7.56
N LEU A 295 -6.16 -10.82 -6.85
CA LEU A 295 -7.52 -10.54 -6.40
C LEU A 295 -8.42 -9.91 -7.47
N ILE A 296 -7.85 -9.49 -8.61
CA ILE A 296 -8.61 -8.81 -9.67
C ILE A 296 -9.50 -9.83 -10.38
N LYS A 297 -10.81 -9.50 -10.46
CA LYS A 297 -11.79 -10.24 -11.25
C LYS A 297 -12.60 -9.26 -12.09
N PRO A 298 -12.85 -9.52 -13.40
CA PRO A 298 -12.35 -10.60 -14.25
C PRO A 298 -10.83 -10.54 -14.56
N SER A 299 -10.34 -11.52 -15.33
CA SER A 299 -8.93 -11.73 -15.68
C SER A 299 -8.21 -10.50 -16.23
N ILE A 300 -6.89 -10.46 -16.00
CA ILE A 300 -5.99 -9.48 -16.60
C ILE A 300 -5.87 -9.77 -18.11
N LEU A 301 -6.18 -8.77 -18.94
CA LEU A 301 -6.12 -8.90 -20.40
C LEU A 301 -4.69 -8.72 -20.92
N HIS A 302 -3.97 -7.75 -20.39
CA HIS A 302 -2.60 -7.43 -20.81
C HIS A 302 -1.70 -7.20 -19.60
N LEU A 303 -0.58 -7.91 -19.54
CA LEU A 303 0.47 -7.73 -18.56
C LEU A 303 1.81 -7.56 -19.28
N ASN A 304 2.36 -6.35 -19.26
CA ASN A 304 3.69 -6.07 -19.79
C ASN A 304 4.67 -5.94 -18.63
N VAL A 305 5.76 -6.71 -18.62
CA VAL A 305 6.83 -6.62 -17.63
C VAL A 305 8.07 -6.07 -18.28
N LYS A 306 8.46 -4.85 -17.91
CA LYS A 306 9.70 -4.20 -18.38
C LYS A 306 10.76 -4.28 -17.30
N ILE A 307 11.89 -4.90 -17.61
CA ILE A 307 13.04 -5.05 -16.71
C ILE A 307 14.21 -4.30 -17.32
N VAL A 308 14.66 -3.24 -16.66
CA VAL A 308 15.84 -2.45 -17.06
C VAL A 308 16.99 -2.81 -16.15
N ILE A 309 18.10 -3.26 -16.74
CA ILE A 309 19.26 -3.78 -16.02
C ILE A 309 20.53 -3.03 -16.43
N GLU A 310 21.06 -2.24 -15.50
CA GLU A 310 22.35 -1.55 -15.67
C GLU A 310 23.45 -2.09 -14.74
N ALA A 311 23.10 -3.01 -13.84
CA ALA A 311 24.00 -3.45 -12.78
C ALA A 311 25.03 -4.51 -13.20
N PHE A 312 24.76 -5.31 -14.22
CA PHE A 312 25.57 -6.50 -14.56
C PHE A 312 26.49 -6.28 -15.76
N GLN A 313 27.65 -6.93 -15.72
CA GLN A 313 28.67 -6.82 -16.78
C GLN A 313 28.45 -7.85 -17.89
N THR A 314 27.86 -9.00 -17.56
CA THR A 314 27.61 -10.09 -18.50
C THR A 314 26.12 -10.24 -18.77
N LEU A 315 25.79 -10.71 -19.99
CA LEU A 315 24.41 -10.99 -20.36
C LEU A 315 23.82 -12.11 -19.50
N ASP A 316 24.60 -13.15 -19.20
CA ASP A 316 24.12 -14.30 -18.43
C ASP A 316 23.72 -13.92 -17.00
N GLU A 317 24.49 -13.05 -16.33
CA GLU A 317 24.10 -12.49 -15.03
C GLU A 317 22.80 -11.69 -15.11
N ALA A 318 22.67 -10.83 -16.12
CA ALA A 318 21.46 -10.03 -16.34
C ALA A 318 20.23 -10.91 -16.59
N LEU A 319 20.38 -11.97 -17.37
CA LEU A 319 19.32 -12.94 -17.64
C LEU A 319 18.97 -13.78 -16.41
N ALA A 320 19.96 -14.21 -15.63
CA ALA A 320 19.73 -14.91 -14.37
C ALA A 320 18.96 -14.03 -13.37
N ALA A 321 19.33 -12.75 -13.24
CA ALA A 321 18.60 -11.78 -12.44
C ALA A 321 17.15 -11.60 -12.93
N ALA A 322 16.95 -11.46 -14.25
CA ALA A 322 15.61 -11.36 -14.84
C ALA A 322 14.77 -12.62 -14.55
N GLN A 323 15.34 -13.82 -14.61
CA GLN A 323 14.64 -15.06 -14.26
C GLN A 323 14.14 -15.03 -12.80
N ILE A 324 14.98 -14.58 -11.86
CA ILE A 324 14.61 -14.47 -10.45
C ILE A 324 13.46 -13.46 -10.27
N LEU A 325 13.56 -12.29 -10.91
CA LEU A 325 12.53 -11.24 -10.85
C LEU A 325 11.19 -11.67 -11.46
N LEU A 326 11.19 -12.64 -12.37
CA LEU A 326 9.97 -13.18 -12.98
C LEU A 326 9.30 -14.29 -12.14
N LYS A 327 9.98 -14.86 -11.13
CA LYS A 327 9.41 -15.92 -10.29
C LYS A 327 8.13 -15.51 -9.55
N PRO A 328 8.03 -14.32 -8.91
CA PRO A 328 6.81 -13.90 -8.20
C PRO A 328 5.54 -13.94 -9.06
N PHE A 329 5.67 -13.66 -10.35
CA PHE A 329 4.54 -13.64 -11.30
C PHE A 329 3.92 -15.02 -11.55
N LYS A 330 4.63 -16.10 -11.22
CA LYS A 330 4.10 -17.47 -11.34
C LYS A 330 2.88 -17.75 -10.46
N ARG A 331 2.54 -16.84 -9.55
CA ARG A 331 1.29 -16.90 -8.77
C ARG A 331 0.07 -16.48 -9.59
N LEU A 332 0.27 -15.65 -10.61
CA LEU A 332 -0.82 -15.20 -11.46
C LEU A 332 -1.28 -16.33 -12.39
N ARG A 333 -2.60 -16.39 -12.60
CA ARG A 333 -3.27 -17.28 -13.55
C ARG A 333 -4.30 -16.48 -14.32
N ASN A 334 -4.74 -17.01 -15.46
CA ASN A 334 -5.73 -16.37 -16.32
C ASN A 334 -5.27 -15.00 -16.87
N VAL A 335 -3.99 -14.82 -17.18
CA VAL A 335 -3.51 -13.61 -17.87
C VAL A 335 -3.57 -13.86 -19.38
N ALA A 336 -4.41 -13.11 -20.10
CA ALA A 336 -4.67 -13.38 -21.52
C ALA A 336 -3.42 -13.12 -22.39
N ASN A 337 -2.74 -12.00 -22.17
CA ASN A 337 -1.52 -11.65 -22.89
C ASN A 337 -0.44 -11.17 -21.91
N ALA A 338 0.58 -12.00 -21.68
CA ALA A 338 1.74 -11.64 -20.87
C ALA A 338 2.98 -11.45 -21.77
N GLU A 339 3.64 -10.30 -21.63
CA GLU A 339 4.84 -9.94 -22.40
C GLU A 339 5.95 -9.50 -21.45
N VAL A 340 7.18 -9.85 -21.78
CA VAL A 340 8.37 -9.45 -21.02
C VAL A 340 9.34 -8.74 -21.97
N HIS A 341 9.85 -7.60 -21.53
CA HIS A 341 10.91 -6.85 -22.20
C HIS A 341 12.05 -6.64 -21.23
N VAL A 342 13.20 -7.23 -21.51
CA VAL A 342 14.44 -7.03 -20.74
C VAL A 342 15.34 -6.11 -21.55
N SER A 343 15.73 -4.98 -20.95
CA SER A 343 16.69 -4.05 -21.52
C SER A 343 17.94 -4.05 -20.66
N TRP A 344 19.06 -4.52 -21.20
CA TRP A 344 20.32 -4.60 -20.50
C TRP A 344 21.36 -3.66 -21.13
N LYS A 345 22.10 -2.94 -20.30
CA LYS A 345 23.15 -2.02 -20.73
C LYS A 345 24.51 -2.73 -20.70
N THR A 346 25.09 -2.94 -21.88
CA THR A 346 26.46 -3.43 -22.04
C THR A 346 27.44 -2.27 -22.28
N SER A 347 28.67 -2.45 -21.83
CA SER A 347 29.79 -1.54 -22.10
C SER A 347 30.84 -2.31 -22.89
N ASP A 348 30.74 -2.27 -24.23
CA ASP A 348 31.68 -2.97 -25.10
C ASP A 348 33.05 -2.23 -25.15
N ILE A 349 33.06 -0.91 -24.85
CA ILE A 349 34.24 -0.03 -24.84
C ILE A 349 34.05 1.06 -23.77
N PRO A 350 35.10 1.50 -23.03
CA PRO A 350 34.98 2.68 -22.17
C PRO A 350 34.41 3.88 -22.96
N HIS A 351 33.28 4.42 -22.47
CA HIS A 351 32.50 5.53 -23.04
C HIS A 351 31.49 5.22 -24.17
N ASN A 352 31.30 3.96 -24.58
CA ASN A 352 30.21 3.61 -25.50
C ASN A 352 29.31 2.54 -24.87
N PHE A 353 28.09 2.95 -24.50
CA PHE A 353 27.08 2.04 -23.96
C PHE A 353 26.14 1.60 -25.06
N ARG A 354 25.84 0.32 -25.10
CA ARG A 354 24.82 -0.24 -25.98
C ARG A 354 23.72 -0.87 -25.15
N TRP A 355 22.47 -0.63 -25.55
CA TRP A 355 21.32 -1.33 -25.00
C TRP A 355 21.06 -2.59 -25.82
N VAL A 356 20.95 -3.71 -25.12
CA VAL A 356 20.48 -4.98 -25.65
C VAL A 356 19.05 -5.15 -25.19
N HIS A 357 18.13 -5.27 -26.14
CA HIS A 357 16.70 -5.47 -25.86
C HIS A 357 16.32 -6.92 -26.19
N ILE A 358 15.68 -7.58 -25.25
CA ILE A 358 15.21 -8.95 -25.34
C ILE A 358 13.73 -8.95 -25.05
N SER A 359 12.93 -9.53 -25.95
CA SER A 359 11.48 -9.61 -25.78
C SER A 359 10.99 -11.04 -25.96
N THR A 360 9.84 -11.36 -25.35
CA THR A 360 9.10 -12.59 -25.62
C THR A 360 8.73 -12.77 -27.09
N ARG A 361 8.64 -11.68 -27.87
CA ARG A 361 8.25 -11.70 -29.29
C ARG A 361 9.42 -11.81 -30.28
N ASP A 362 10.61 -11.38 -29.88
CA ASP A 362 11.76 -11.29 -30.77
C ASP A 362 12.79 -12.38 -30.45
N GLU A 363 12.74 -13.49 -31.19
CA GLU A 363 13.86 -14.45 -31.28
C GLU A 363 15.01 -13.79 -32.06
N THR A 364 15.75 -12.89 -31.40
CA THR A 364 16.98 -12.34 -31.97
C THR A 364 18.12 -13.36 -31.82
N ILE A 365 19.09 -13.31 -32.73
CA ILE A 365 20.27 -14.21 -32.73
C ILE A 365 21.08 -14.13 -31.42
N ALA A 366 20.90 -13.06 -30.62
CA ALA A 366 21.65 -12.81 -29.40
C ALA A 366 21.02 -13.38 -28.11
N THR A 367 19.80 -13.93 -28.14
CA THR A 367 19.17 -14.49 -26.94
C THR A 367 19.55 -15.95 -26.74
N PRO A 368 20.06 -16.33 -25.55
CA PRO A 368 20.26 -17.74 -25.22
C PRO A 368 18.94 -18.52 -25.33
N THR A 369 18.94 -19.62 -26.08
CA THR A 369 17.74 -20.46 -26.32
C THR A 369 17.11 -20.93 -25.00
N SER A 370 17.91 -21.12 -23.96
CA SER A 370 17.45 -21.49 -22.61
C SER A 370 16.57 -20.42 -21.97
N PHE A 371 16.93 -19.14 -22.08
CA PHE A 371 16.14 -18.04 -21.52
C PHE A 371 14.84 -17.82 -22.29
N PHE A 372 14.88 -17.93 -23.62
CA PHE A 372 13.65 -17.83 -24.42
C PHE A 372 12.68 -18.99 -24.13
N GLY A 373 13.20 -20.20 -23.97
CA GLY A 373 12.42 -21.36 -23.51
C GLY A 373 11.80 -21.15 -22.13
N TYR A 374 12.53 -20.51 -21.21
CA TYR A 374 12.00 -20.09 -19.91
C TYR A 374 10.85 -19.10 -20.06
N LEU A 375 11.01 -18.04 -20.87
CA LEU A 375 9.97 -17.02 -21.09
C LEU A 375 8.69 -17.62 -21.69
N ARG A 376 8.81 -18.52 -22.67
CA ARG A 376 7.66 -19.20 -23.26
C ARG A 376 6.91 -20.04 -22.23
N ARG A 377 7.62 -20.79 -21.39
CA ARG A 377 7.01 -21.57 -20.31
C ARG A 377 6.34 -20.66 -19.27
N TRP A 378 7.02 -19.58 -18.88
CA TRP A 378 6.47 -18.58 -17.97
C TRP A 378 5.16 -17.99 -18.51
N GLN A 379 5.10 -17.62 -19.79
CA GLN A 379 3.88 -17.10 -20.42
C GLN A 379 2.75 -18.15 -20.43
N MET A 380 3.07 -19.41 -20.76
CA MET A 380 2.09 -20.50 -20.71
C MET A 380 1.53 -20.71 -19.30
N ASP A 381 2.39 -20.65 -18.26
CA ASP A 381 1.96 -20.78 -16.87
C ASP A 381 0.97 -19.67 -16.48
N LEU A 382 1.23 -18.42 -16.88
CA LEU A 382 0.36 -17.28 -16.60
C LEU A 382 -0.98 -17.33 -17.35
N SER A 383 -0.97 -17.79 -18.60
CA SER A 383 -2.18 -17.93 -19.42
C SER A 383 -3.01 -19.17 -19.10
N SER A 384 -2.45 -20.11 -18.33
CA SER A 384 -3.17 -21.32 -17.95
C SER A 384 -4.43 -21.00 -17.13
N ALA A 385 -5.52 -21.68 -17.46
CA ALA A 385 -6.74 -21.67 -16.69
C ALA A 385 -6.56 -22.58 -15.47
N GLY A 386 -6.59 -22.01 -14.28
CA GLY A 386 -6.40 -22.77 -13.05
C GLY A 386 -6.94 -22.03 -11.83
N PRO A 387 -7.21 -22.77 -10.73
CA PRO A 387 -7.48 -22.15 -9.44
C PRO A 387 -6.28 -21.30 -9.01
N LEU A 388 -6.51 -20.35 -8.10
CA LEU A 388 -5.42 -19.59 -7.48
C LEU A 388 -4.36 -20.58 -6.96
N VAL A 389 -3.09 -20.28 -7.23
CA VAL A 389 -1.98 -21.12 -6.78
C VAL A 389 -1.72 -20.77 -5.33
N GLU A 390 -2.02 -21.69 -4.43
CA GLU A 390 -1.64 -21.52 -3.03
C GLU A 390 -0.13 -21.28 -2.92
N PRO A 391 0.31 -20.37 -2.03
CA PRO A 391 1.72 -20.06 -1.89
C PRO A 391 2.43 -21.31 -1.41
N SER A 392 3.67 -21.54 -1.89
CA SER A 392 4.44 -22.68 -1.40
C SER A 392 4.59 -22.61 0.13
N PRO A 393 4.68 -23.74 0.84
CA PRO A 393 4.92 -23.74 2.28
C PRO A 393 6.13 -22.89 2.68
N THR A 394 7.18 -22.89 1.86
CA THR A 394 8.36 -22.04 2.01
C THR A 394 8.01 -20.55 1.94
N THR A 395 7.19 -20.16 0.96
CA THR A 395 6.76 -18.77 0.78
C THR A 395 5.90 -18.29 1.95
N ALA A 396 4.90 -19.08 2.36
CA ALA A 396 4.03 -18.76 3.48
C ALA A 396 4.84 -18.63 4.79
N SER A 397 5.71 -19.61 5.06
CA SER A 397 6.57 -19.63 6.25
C SER A 397 7.52 -18.43 6.28
N TYR A 398 8.09 -18.03 5.14
CA TYR A 398 8.96 -16.87 5.06
C TYR A 398 8.24 -15.58 5.45
N TRP A 399 6.99 -15.37 5.00
CA TRP A 399 6.26 -14.15 5.32
C TRP A 399 5.93 -14.04 6.81
N ILE A 400 5.52 -15.15 7.42
CA ILE A 400 5.33 -15.24 8.87
C ILE A 400 6.65 -14.90 9.57
N PHE A 401 7.73 -15.60 9.21
CA PHE A 401 9.07 -15.37 9.77
C PHE A 401 9.49 -13.90 9.66
N ARG A 402 9.38 -13.28 8.48
CA ARG A 402 9.75 -11.88 8.26
C ARG A 402 8.96 -10.93 9.15
N ASN A 403 7.66 -11.17 9.30
CA ASN A 403 6.81 -10.34 10.16
C ASN A 403 7.20 -10.50 11.63
N THR A 404 7.46 -11.72 12.09
CA THR A 404 7.96 -11.98 13.45
C THR A 404 9.30 -11.30 13.72
N VAL A 405 10.25 -11.35 12.77
CA VAL A 405 11.53 -10.63 12.90
C VAL A 405 11.31 -9.12 12.95
N LYS A 406 10.38 -8.57 12.16
CA LYS A 406 10.06 -7.14 12.22
C LYS A 406 9.45 -6.72 13.54
N GLU A 407 8.54 -7.52 14.08
CA GLU A 407 7.93 -7.31 15.38
C GLU A 407 9.01 -7.32 16.48
N PHE A 408 9.90 -8.32 16.46
CA PHE A 408 11.08 -8.37 17.34
C PHE A 408 11.91 -7.09 17.25
N MET A 409 12.26 -6.68 16.03
CA MET A 409 13.09 -5.51 15.77
C MET A 409 12.43 -4.19 16.16
N SER A 410 11.10 -4.16 16.27
CA SER A 410 10.36 -2.98 16.74
C SER A 410 10.51 -2.75 18.25
N GLU A 411 10.87 -3.79 19.01
CA GLU A 411 11.13 -3.67 20.44
C GLU A 411 12.48 -2.99 20.68
N ARG A 412 12.47 -1.88 21.44
CA ARG A 412 13.63 -0.99 21.65
C ARG A 412 14.90 -1.69 22.13
N PHE A 413 14.79 -2.80 22.85
CA PHE A 413 15.93 -3.55 23.36
C PHE A 413 16.61 -4.39 22.28
N ALA A 414 15.84 -5.02 21.39
CA ALA A 414 16.35 -5.86 20.31
C ALA A 414 17.07 -5.05 19.21
N ALA A 415 16.54 -3.86 18.90
CA ALA A 415 17.06 -2.96 17.88
C ALA A 415 18.53 -2.52 18.13
N MET A 416 18.96 -2.47 19.39
CA MET A 416 20.28 -1.97 19.78
C MET A 416 21.40 -3.00 19.56
N TYR A 417 21.10 -4.30 19.62
CA TYR A 417 22.13 -5.37 19.66
C TYR A 417 22.16 -6.27 18.42
N THR A 418 21.07 -6.36 17.66
CA THR A 418 20.92 -7.46 16.68
C THR A 418 20.59 -7.04 15.25
N GLY A 419 20.48 -5.74 14.93
CA GLY A 419 19.98 -5.28 13.63
C GLY A 419 20.70 -5.86 12.41
N LEU A 420 22.03 -5.81 12.37
CA LEU A 420 22.82 -6.35 11.26
C LEU A 420 22.69 -7.88 11.12
N GLU A 421 22.55 -8.59 12.25
CA GLU A 421 22.37 -10.05 12.25
C GLU A 421 20.96 -10.45 11.80
N MET A 422 19.94 -9.72 12.22
CA MET A 422 18.55 -9.96 11.80
C MET A 422 18.36 -9.67 10.32
N ASP A 423 19.00 -8.62 9.80
CA ASP A 423 19.02 -8.36 8.37
C ASP A 423 19.67 -9.54 7.61
N ARG A 424 20.76 -10.13 8.12
CA ARG A 424 21.39 -11.31 7.52
C ARG A 424 20.43 -12.50 7.45
N LEU A 425 19.66 -12.74 8.52
CA LEU A 425 18.68 -13.81 8.57
C LEU A 425 17.51 -13.58 7.60
N ILE A 426 17.01 -12.34 7.51
CA ILE A 426 16.00 -11.99 6.50
C ILE A 426 16.54 -12.24 5.09
N ARG A 427 17.79 -11.86 4.80
CA ARG A 427 18.45 -12.13 3.51
C ARG A 427 18.52 -13.62 3.21
N ALA A 428 18.96 -14.44 4.16
CA ALA A 428 19.02 -15.89 3.99
C ALA A 428 17.61 -16.49 3.76
N GLY A 429 16.61 -16.01 4.49
CA GLY A 429 15.20 -16.40 4.28
C GLY A 429 14.68 -16.07 2.88
N ARG A 430 15.07 -14.92 2.30
CA ARG A 430 14.71 -14.56 0.92
C ARG A 430 15.30 -15.52 -0.10
N VAL A 431 16.57 -15.88 0.07
CA VAL A 431 17.27 -16.85 -0.80
C VAL A 431 16.54 -18.19 -0.76
N ALA A 432 16.26 -18.70 0.45
CA ALA A 432 15.53 -19.94 0.65
C ALA A 432 14.14 -19.91 0.00
N ARG A 433 13.39 -18.81 0.16
CA ARG A 433 12.10 -18.62 -0.51
C ARG A 433 12.19 -18.74 -2.03
N GLU A 434 13.10 -18.00 -2.66
CA GLU A 434 13.21 -18.03 -4.12
C GLU A 434 13.77 -19.35 -4.67
N ALA A 435 14.49 -20.11 -3.84
CA ALA A 435 14.93 -21.46 -4.15
C ALA A 435 13.86 -22.54 -3.86
N ASP A 436 12.74 -22.16 -3.22
CA ASP A 436 11.76 -23.07 -2.61
C ASP A 436 12.41 -24.11 -1.67
N ASP A 437 13.46 -23.69 -0.97
CA ASP A 437 14.23 -24.51 -0.04
C ASP A 437 13.65 -24.42 1.38
N LEU A 438 12.72 -25.33 1.67
CA LEU A 438 12.08 -25.41 2.98
C LEU A 438 13.05 -25.76 4.10
N VAL A 439 14.07 -26.58 3.81
CA VAL A 439 15.07 -27.01 4.80
C VAL A 439 15.97 -25.84 5.17
N GLY A 440 16.50 -25.13 4.17
CA GLY A 440 17.29 -23.92 4.39
C GLY A 440 16.52 -22.84 5.14
N LEU A 441 15.21 -22.66 4.86
CA LEU A 441 14.38 -21.73 5.62
C LEU A 441 14.20 -22.16 7.08
N HIS A 442 14.00 -23.45 7.34
CA HIS A 442 13.90 -23.98 8.69
C HIS A 442 15.18 -23.72 9.50
N ASP A 443 16.35 -23.91 8.89
CA ASP A 443 17.65 -23.63 9.54
C ASP A 443 17.81 -22.15 9.89
N VAL A 444 17.39 -21.24 8.99
CA VAL A 444 17.36 -19.79 9.26
C VAL A 444 16.43 -19.45 10.43
N ILE A 445 15.24 -20.06 10.49
CA ILE A 445 14.28 -19.86 11.59
C ILE A 445 14.85 -20.41 12.91
N ALA A 446 15.55 -21.54 12.88
CA ALA A 446 16.21 -22.10 14.05
C ALA A 446 17.34 -21.19 14.58
N GLU A 447 18.13 -20.59 13.68
CA GLU A 447 19.16 -19.59 14.03
C GLU A 447 18.51 -18.35 14.68
N PHE A 448 17.42 -17.85 14.11
CA PHE A 448 16.64 -16.75 14.70
C PHE A 448 16.15 -17.09 16.11
N LYS A 449 15.54 -18.27 16.28
CA LYS A 449 15.01 -18.72 17.58
C LYS A 449 16.10 -18.78 18.64
N ASN A 450 17.29 -19.29 18.31
CA ASN A 450 18.43 -19.34 19.22
C ASN A 450 18.87 -17.92 19.64
N LYS A 451 19.00 -17.00 18.68
CA LYS A 451 19.34 -15.60 18.97
C LYS A 451 18.28 -14.91 19.83
N TRP A 452 17.00 -15.11 19.54
CA TRP A 452 15.88 -14.62 20.34
C TRP A 452 15.97 -15.13 21.78
N SER A 453 16.17 -16.44 21.97
CA SER A 453 16.27 -17.05 23.30
C SER A 453 17.42 -16.44 24.09
N LYS A 454 18.58 -16.21 23.46
CA LYS A 454 19.72 -15.57 24.11
C LYS A 454 19.40 -14.14 24.60
N VAL A 455 18.76 -13.33 23.77
CA VAL A 455 18.37 -11.95 24.14
C VAL A 455 17.35 -11.97 25.28
N THR A 456 16.37 -12.88 25.23
CA THR A 456 15.36 -13.04 26.29
C THR A 456 15.98 -13.45 27.62
N ASP A 457 16.95 -14.38 27.59
CA ASP A 457 17.68 -14.81 28.78
C ASP A 457 18.53 -13.69 29.39
N GLU A 458 19.16 -12.86 28.56
CA GLU A 458 19.93 -11.69 29.01
C GLU A 458 19.02 -10.64 29.64
N GLN A 459 17.83 -10.39 29.07
CA GLN A 459 16.83 -9.50 29.64
C GLN A 459 16.35 -10.00 31.01
N ARG A 460 16.00 -11.29 31.13
CA ARG A 460 15.57 -11.88 32.41
C ARG A 460 16.66 -11.72 33.48
N ARG A 461 17.92 -11.97 33.12
CA ARG A 461 19.06 -11.76 34.04
C ARG A 461 19.23 -10.29 34.45
N LEU A 462 18.89 -9.34 33.58
CA LEU A 462 18.93 -7.91 33.92
C LEU A 462 17.80 -7.55 34.89
N GLU A 463 16.59 -8.02 34.62
CA GLU A 463 15.43 -7.85 35.51
C GLU A 463 15.72 -8.39 36.91
N ASP A 464 16.28 -9.60 37.02
CA ASP A 464 16.68 -10.18 38.29
C ASP A 464 17.72 -9.31 39.03
N ARG A 465 18.73 -8.78 38.33
CA ARG A 465 19.75 -7.90 38.94
C ARG A 465 19.15 -6.58 39.44
N VAL A 466 18.23 -5.98 38.68
CA VAL A 466 17.56 -4.73 39.07
C VAL A 466 16.66 -4.98 40.27
N ALA A 467 15.88 -6.07 40.27
CA ALA A 467 15.06 -6.46 41.41
C ALA A 467 15.89 -6.63 42.68
N CYS A 468 17.00 -7.39 42.62
CA CYS A 468 17.91 -7.55 43.76
C CYS A 468 18.50 -6.22 44.24
N SER A 469 18.82 -5.30 43.31
CA SER A 469 19.35 -3.98 43.67
C SER A 469 18.30 -3.10 44.35
N LEU A 470 17.06 -3.14 43.87
CA LEU A 470 15.93 -2.41 44.47
C LEU A 470 15.58 -2.97 45.85
N ASP A 471 15.59 -4.29 46.03
CA ASP A 471 15.39 -4.93 47.33
C ASP A 471 16.49 -4.51 48.32
N PHE A 472 17.75 -4.48 47.88
CA PHE A 472 18.87 -4.02 48.68
C PHE A 472 18.72 -2.54 49.09
N ILE A 473 18.32 -1.67 48.16
CA ILE A 473 18.05 -0.25 48.44
C ILE A 473 16.86 -0.08 49.39
N GLY A 474 15.78 -0.83 49.20
CA GLY A 474 14.61 -0.85 50.07
C GLY A 474 14.96 -1.26 51.50
N GLY A 475 15.84 -2.26 51.64
CA GLY A 475 16.41 -2.67 52.91
C GLY A 475 17.24 -1.57 53.59
N MET A 476 18.09 -0.86 52.82
CA MET A 476 18.86 0.27 53.35
C MET A 476 17.99 1.47 53.77
N MET A 477 16.89 1.73 53.08
CA MET A 477 15.98 2.83 53.39
C MET A 477 14.98 2.52 54.52
N GLY A 478 15.03 1.33 55.11
CA GLY A 478 14.20 0.97 56.26
C GLY A 478 12.72 0.75 55.94
N TYR A 479 12.36 0.55 54.66
CA TYR A 479 11.02 0.11 54.26
C TYR A 479 10.82 -1.38 54.56
N GLY A 480 10.97 -1.77 55.82
CA GLY A 480 10.57 -3.08 56.30
C GLY A 480 9.06 -3.12 56.52
N GLY A 481 8.29 -3.59 55.53
CA GLY A 481 6.96 -4.15 55.80
C GLY A 481 5.73 -3.49 55.18
N SER A 482 5.82 -2.73 54.09
CA SER A 482 4.65 -2.46 53.24
C SER A 482 4.95 -2.88 51.81
N GLU A 483 4.24 -3.92 51.36
CA GLU A 483 4.29 -4.50 50.01
C GLU A 483 4.34 -3.41 48.92
N TRP A 484 5.42 -3.43 48.14
CA TRP A 484 5.36 -2.85 46.80
C TRP A 484 4.42 -3.74 45.96
N PRO A 485 3.47 -3.19 45.19
CA PRO A 485 2.56 -4.00 44.40
C PRO A 485 3.35 -4.71 43.30
N THR A 486 3.61 -6.00 43.49
CA THR A 486 4.18 -6.88 42.46
C THR A 486 3.24 -6.93 41.25
N PRO A 487 3.74 -6.77 40.01
CA PRO A 487 2.92 -7.00 38.83
C PRO A 487 2.54 -8.48 38.75
N ALA A 488 1.24 -8.75 38.64
CA ALA A 488 0.67 -10.08 38.65
C ALA A 488 1.28 -10.97 37.54
N ARG A 489 1.95 -12.04 37.96
CA ARG A 489 2.48 -13.09 37.09
C ARG A 489 1.33 -14.04 36.74
N ASN A 490 0.76 -13.93 35.55
CA ASN A 490 -0.30 -14.82 35.08
C ASN A 490 0.24 -16.22 34.75
N GLY A 491 -0.22 -17.20 35.53
CA GLY A 491 -0.74 -18.48 35.02
C GLY A 491 0.23 -19.58 34.58
N GLU A 492 0.57 -20.49 35.49
CA GLU A 492 0.76 -21.91 35.14
C GLU A 492 -0.24 -22.75 35.96
N GLY A 493 -1.24 -23.30 35.28
CA GLY A 493 -2.16 -24.28 35.82
C GLY A 493 -1.53 -25.68 35.79
N SER A 494 -1.26 -26.24 36.97
CA SER A 494 -0.89 -27.65 37.12
C SER A 494 -2.09 -28.44 37.67
N SER A 495 -2.66 -29.29 36.80
CA SER A 495 -3.68 -30.27 37.14
C SER A 495 -3.11 -31.36 38.06
N LYS A 496 -3.68 -31.50 39.27
CA LYS A 496 -3.56 -32.73 40.07
C LYS A 496 -4.86 -33.54 39.98
N GLY A 497 -4.79 -34.65 39.25
CA GLY A 497 -5.78 -35.72 39.31
C GLY A 497 -5.73 -36.43 40.66
N LYS A 498 -6.91 -36.64 41.26
CA LYS A 498 -7.10 -37.50 42.43
C LYS A 498 -7.41 -38.91 41.95
N GLU A 499 -6.51 -39.84 42.21
CA GLU A 499 -6.74 -41.28 42.09
C GLU A 499 -7.20 -41.81 43.45
N LYS A 500 -8.43 -42.36 43.49
CA LYS A 500 -9.01 -43.02 44.66
C LYS A 500 -8.61 -44.49 44.62
N VAL A 501 -7.79 -44.91 45.58
CA VAL A 501 -7.56 -46.32 45.91
C VAL A 501 -8.73 -46.80 46.76
N LYS A 502 -9.44 -47.83 46.28
CA LYS A 502 -10.42 -48.61 47.05
C LYS A 502 -9.74 -49.94 47.40
N VAL A 503 -9.50 -50.15 48.70
CA VAL A 503 -9.08 -51.43 49.28
C VAL A 503 -10.35 -52.20 49.61
N GLU A 504 -10.51 -53.40 49.04
CA GLU A 504 -11.40 -54.45 49.51
C GLU A 504 -10.52 -55.66 49.80
N GLU A 505 -10.47 -56.05 51.06
CA GLU A 505 -9.97 -57.33 51.56
C GLU A 505 -11.12 -58.01 52.30
N GLU A 506 -11.07 -59.34 52.31
CA GLU A 506 -12.17 -60.31 52.38
C GLU A 506 -12.92 -60.39 53.71
N GLY A 507 -14.17 -60.85 53.61
CA GLY A 507 -15.07 -61.28 54.68
C GLY A 507 -16.36 -61.85 54.11
#